data_AF-A0A934ACT3-F1
#
_entry.id   AF-A0A934ACT3-F1
#
_cell.length_a   1.000
_cell.length_b   1.000
_cell.length_c   1.000
_cell.angle_alpha   90.00
_cell.angle_beta   90.00
_cell.angle_gamma   90.00
#
_symmetry.space_group_name_H-M   'P 1'
#
loop_
_entity.id
_entity.type
_entity.pdbx_description
1 polymer ?
#
loop_
_entity_poly.entity_id
_entity_poly.type
_entity_poly.pdbx_seq_one_letter_code
_entity_poly.pdbx_strand_id
1 'polypeptide(L)'
;MKKPLKIPKFKNEDEEREFWYNLDLSKYFEPSDFEPVSFPNLKPTSRPISIRIPEYLLGRVKEKANAINVPYQSLIKMYIQKGVFSS
;
A
#
# COMPACT_ATOMS: atom_id res chain seq x y z
N MET A 1 -27.97 0.69 -2.85
CA MET A 1 -27.83 2.16 -2.96
C MET A 1 -29.03 2.87 -2.32
N LYS A 2 -28.80 3.61 -1.22
CA LYS A 2 -29.88 4.32 -0.48
C LYS A 2 -30.31 5.64 -1.13
N LYS A 3 -29.40 6.36 -1.79
CA LYS A 3 -29.66 7.65 -2.48
C LYS A 3 -28.75 7.80 -3.71
N PRO A 4 -29.26 8.25 -4.87
CA PRO A 4 -28.42 8.53 -6.03
C PRO A 4 -27.53 9.76 -5.74
N LEU A 5 -26.21 9.57 -5.86
CA LEU A 5 -25.24 10.66 -5.76
C LEU A 5 -25.42 11.60 -6.97
N LYS A 6 -25.91 12.81 -6.76
CA LYS A 6 -26.02 13.83 -7.81
C LYS A 6 -24.73 14.63 -7.87
N ILE A 7 -23.89 14.33 -8.85
CA ILE A 7 -22.65 15.06 -9.11
C ILE A 7 -23.02 16.34 -9.88
N PRO A 8 -22.79 17.55 -9.34
CA PRO A 8 -23.05 18.78 -10.05
C PRO A 8 -22.02 18.99 -11.17
N LYS A 9 -22.35 19.82 -12.18
CA LYS A 9 -21.35 20.24 -13.18
C LYS A 9 -20.49 21.33 -12.57
N PHE A 10 -19.22 21.01 -12.29
CA PHE A 10 -18.25 21.96 -11.77
C PHE A 10 -17.74 22.89 -12.87
N LYS A 11 -17.44 24.15 -12.53
CA LYS A 11 -16.81 25.09 -13.45
C LYS A 11 -15.28 25.10 -13.34
N ASN A 12 -14.75 24.68 -12.19
CA ASN A 12 -13.32 24.69 -11.88
C ASN A 12 -12.91 23.46 -11.05
N GLU A 13 -11.62 23.10 -11.10
CA GLU A 13 -11.05 21.95 -10.37
C GLU A 13 -11.10 22.15 -8.85
N ASP A 14 -10.95 23.39 -8.37
CA ASP A 14 -11.00 23.70 -6.94
C ASP A 14 -12.39 23.42 -6.32
N GLU A 15 -13.47 23.76 -7.04
CA GLU A 15 -14.85 23.46 -6.61
C GLU A 15 -15.11 21.95 -6.55
N GLU A 16 -14.54 21.20 -7.50
CA GLU A 16 -14.61 19.74 -7.53
C GLU A 16 -13.88 19.14 -6.31
N ARG A 17 -12.68 19.63 -6.02
CA ARG A 17 -11.87 19.17 -4.89
C ARG A 17 -12.57 19.43 -3.54
N GLU A 18 -13.14 20.61 -3.35
CA GLU A 18 -13.92 20.94 -2.14
C GLU A 18 -15.18 20.08 -2.01
N PHE A 19 -15.86 19.79 -3.11
CA PHE A 19 -17.01 18.89 -3.11
C PHE A 19 -16.61 17.48 -2.66
N TRP A 20 -15.56 16.90 -3.23
CA TRP A 20 -15.08 15.56 -2.85
C TRP A 20 -14.56 15.51 -1.42
N TYR A 21 -13.91 16.58 -0.94
CA TYR A 21 -13.41 16.65 0.43
C TYR A 21 -14.53 16.61 1.47
N ASN A 22 -15.64 17.29 1.21
CA ASN A 22 -16.78 17.36 2.12
C ASN A 22 -17.79 16.22 1.93
N LEU A 23 -17.62 15.38 0.91
CA LEU A 23 -18.56 14.33 0.58
C LEU A 23 -18.43 13.13 1.52
N ASP A 24 -19.45 12.94 2.35
CA ASP A 24 -19.57 11.75 3.19
C ASP A 24 -20.23 10.59 2.42
N LEU A 25 -19.39 9.67 1.93
CA LEU A 25 -19.81 8.49 1.15
C LEU A 25 -20.69 7.51 1.94
N SER A 26 -20.61 7.51 3.28
CA SER A 26 -21.40 6.62 4.14
C SER A 26 -22.92 6.88 4.06
N LYS A 27 -23.32 8.08 3.62
CA LYS A 27 -24.72 8.47 3.43
C LYS A 27 -25.34 7.95 2.13
N TYR A 28 -24.52 7.48 1.21
CA TYR A 28 -24.93 7.10 -0.15
C TYR A 28 -24.73 5.61 -0.46
N PHE A 29 -23.68 5.00 0.10
CA PHE A 29 -23.31 3.61 -0.14
C PHE A 29 -23.56 2.73 1.10
N GLU A 30 -24.14 1.55 0.90
CA GLU A 30 -24.21 0.50 1.91
C GLU A 30 -23.08 -0.52 1.73
N PRO A 31 -22.67 -1.26 2.77
CA PRO A 31 -21.68 -2.33 2.66
C PRO A 31 -21.96 -3.34 1.52
N SER A 32 -23.25 -3.56 1.23
CA SER A 32 -23.71 -4.42 0.13
C SER A 32 -23.50 -3.86 -1.28
N ASP A 33 -23.23 -2.55 -1.41
CA ASP A 33 -22.95 -1.87 -2.68
C ASP A 33 -21.45 -1.97 -3.07
N PHE A 34 -20.58 -2.45 -2.16
CA PHE A 34 -19.14 -2.57 -2.41
C PHE A 34 -18.79 -3.95 -2.96
N GLU A 35 -18.07 -3.97 -4.09
CA GLU A 35 -17.51 -5.21 -4.63
C GLU A 35 -16.06 -5.41 -4.16
N PRO A 36 -15.69 -6.64 -3.76
CA PRO A 36 -14.29 -6.98 -3.49
C PRO A 36 -13.49 -6.95 -4.79
N VAL A 37 -12.76 -5.86 -5.00
CA VAL A 37 -11.85 -5.71 -6.14
C VAL A 37 -10.48 -6.26 -5.79
N SER A 38 -10.00 -7.19 -6.61
CA SER A 38 -8.60 -7.61 -6.61
C SER A 38 -7.85 -6.76 -7.64
N PHE A 39 -6.69 -6.24 -7.26
CA PHE A 39 -5.83 -5.49 -8.16
C PHE A 39 -4.60 -6.32 -8.55
N PRO A 40 -4.75 -7.38 -9.38
CA PRO A 40 -3.67 -8.31 -9.68
C PRO A 40 -2.50 -7.66 -10.44
N ASN A 41 -2.76 -6.54 -11.11
CA ASN A 41 -1.79 -5.87 -11.99
C ASN A 41 -1.16 -4.62 -11.38
N LEU A 42 -1.49 -4.25 -10.14
CA LEU A 42 -0.76 -3.18 -9.45
C LEU A 42 0.65 -3.68 -9.16
N LYS A 43 1.64 -3.15 -9.88
CA LYS A 43 3.05 -3.39 -9.53
C LYS A 43 3.29 -2.86 -8.11
N PRO A 44 3.81 -3.69 -7.18
CA PRO A 44 4.34 -3.17 -5.93
C PRO A 44 5.41 -2.14 -6.28
N THR A 45 5.18 -0.88 -5.91
CA THR A 45 6.14 0.20 -6.22
C THR A 45 7.37 0.02 -5.35
N SER A 46 8.45 -0.53 -5.91
CA SER A 46 9.74 -0.63 -5.22
C SER A 46 10.58 0.61 -5.51
N ARG A 47 11.07 1.27 -4.46
CA ARG A 47 12.04 2.37 -4.57
C ARG A 47 13.42 1.91 -4.10
N PRO A 48 14.50 2.12 -4.85
CA PRO A 48 15.84 1.82 -4.37
C PRO A 48 16.20 2.79 -3.25
N ILE A 49 16.75 2.25 -2.16
CA ILE A 49 17.23 3.02 -1.01
C ILE A 49 18.62 2.55 -0.62
N SER A 50 19.45 3.47 -0.14
CA SER A 50 20.76 3.15 0.42
C SER A 50 20.66 3.14 1.95
N ILE A 51 20.98 2.00 2.57
CA ILE A 51 20.98 1.83 4.04
C ILE A 51 22.38 1.41 4.47
N ARG A 52 22.88 1.96 5.58
CA ARG A 52 24.11 1.48 6.23
C ARG A 52 23.78 0.34 7.19
N ILE A 53 24.52 -0.76 7.06
CA ILE A 53 24.37 -1.95 7.90
C ILE A 53 25.77 -2.37 8.37
N PRO A 54 25.95 -2.78 9.64
CA PRO A 54 27.23 -3.32 10.10
C PRO A 54 27.68 -4.56 9.31
N GLU A 55 28.97 -4.67 9.00
CA GLU A 55 29.52 -5.74 8.16
C GLU A 55 29.25 -7.14 8.74
N TYR A 56 29.41 -7.30 10.06
CA TYR A 56 29.15 -8.59 10.73
C TYR A 56 27.71 -9.05 10.54
N LEU A 57 26.75 -8.11 10.52
CA LEU A 57 25.34 -8.42 10.36
C LEU A 57 25.04 -8.80 8.91
N LEU A 58 25.65 -8.08 7.95
CA LEU A 58 25.53 -8.42 6.53
C LEU A 58 26.05 -9.84 6.24
N GLY A 59 27.17 -10.23 6.85
CA GLY A 59 27.70 -11.60 6.79
C GLY A 59 26.69 -12.64 7.28
N ARG A 60 26.14 -12.45 8.48
CA ARG A 60 25.13 -13.36 9.06
C ARG A 60 23.86 -13.46 8.22
N VAL A 61 23.41 -12.36 7.63
CA VAL A 61 22.24 -12.36 6.74
C VAL A 61 22.53 -13.17 5.48
N LYS A 62 23.71 -13.05 4.88
CA LYS A 62 24.11 -13.85 3.70
C LYS A 62 24.17 -15.35 4.02
N GLU A 63 24.77 -15.73 5.14
CA GLU A 63 24.82 -17.13 5.60
C GLU A 63 23.42 -17.70 5.75
N LYS A 64 22.54 -16.97 6.45
CA LYS A 64 21.17 -17.41 6.70
C LYS A 64 20.36 -17.49 5.42
N ALA A 65 20.50 -16.52 4.53
CA ALA A 65 19.82 -16.49 3.24
C ALA A 65 20.22 -17.69 2.36
N ASN A 66 21.50 -18.04 2.35
CA ASN A 66 21.98 -19.24 1.67
C ASN A 66 21.39 -20.52 2.28
N ALA A 67 21.35 -20.63 3.61
CA ALA A 67 20.78 -21.80 4.29
C ALA A 67 19.30 -22.06 3.95
N ILE A 68 18.52 -21.01 3.66
CA ILE A 68 17.11 -21.14 3.24
C ILE A 68 16.91 -20.97 1.73
N ASN A 69 18.01 -20.94 0.95
CA ASN A 69 18.02 -20.81 -0.50
C ASN A 69 17.23 -19.60 -1.04
N VAL A 70 17.44 -18.43 -0.43
CA VAL A 70 16.88 -17.14 -0.90
C VAL A 70 17.98 -16.09 -1.07
N PRO A 71 17.79 -15.09 -1.95
CA PRO A 71 18.69 -13.95 -2.01
C PRO A 71 18.72 -13.16 -0.69
N TYR A 72 19.90 -12.75 -0.25
CA TYR A 72 20.06 -11.98 1.00
C TYR A 72 19.23 -10.69 1.02
N GLN A 73 19.05 -10.04 -0.13
CA GLN A 73 18.21 -8.85 -0.28
C GLN A 73 16.73 -9.16 -0.05
N SER A 74 16.25 -10.32 -0.50
CA SER A 74 14.88 -10.78 -0.26
C SER A 74 14.69 -11.08 1.22
N LEU A 75 15.67 -11.72 1.88
CA LEU A 75 15.62 -11.97 3.32
C LEU A 75 15.58 -10.67 4.13
N ILE A 76 16.35 -9.65 3.74
CA ILE A 76 16.30 -8.32 4.36
C ILE A 76 14.89 -7.73 4.26
N LYS A 77 14.26 -7.79 3.07
CA LYS A 77 12.88 -7.29 2.88
C LYS A 77 11.89 -8.02 3.79
N MET A 78 12.01 -9.35 3.92
CA MET A 78 11.15 -10.14 4.80
C MET A 78 11.30 -9.73 6.28
N TYR A 79 12.53 -9.46 6.74
CA TYR A 79 12.75 -9.01 8.12
C TYR A 79 12.22 -7.60 8.38
N ILE A 80 12.39 -6.68 7.43
CA ILE A 80 11.79 -5.33 7.53
C ILE A 80 10.27 -5.44 7.56
N GLN A 81 9.68 -6.21 6.65
CA GLN A 81 8.23 -6.44 6.62
C GLN A 81 7.76 -7.05 7.95
N LYS A 82 8.43 -8.08 8.45
CA LYS A 82 8.09 -8.67 9.74
C LYS A 82 8.13 -7.62 10.86
N GLY A 83 9.19 -6.81 10.96
CA GLY A 83 9.30 -5.80 12.01
C GLY A 83 8.26 -4.67 11.94
N VAL A 84 7.84 -4.28 10.73
CA VAL A 84 6.83 -3.22 10.53
C VAL A 84 5.40 -3.73 10.76
N PHE A 85 5.09 -4.95 10.32
CA PHE A 85 3.73 -5.49 10.35
C PHE A 85 3.46 -6.48 11.49
N SER A 86 4.43 -6.74 12.38
CA SER A 86 4.24 -7.58 13.57
C SER A 86 3.77 -6.79 14.81
N SER A 87 3.17 -5.61 14.63
CA SER A 87 2.49 -4.84 15.68
C SER A 87 0.98 -4.91 15.49
#